data_AF-A0AAU6Y134-F1
#
_entry.id   AF-A0AAU6Y134-F1
#
_cell.length_a   1.000
_cell.length_b   1.000
_cell.length_c   1.000
_cell.angle_alpha   90.00
_cell.angle_beta   90.00
_cell.angle_gamma   90.00
#
_symmetry.space_group_name_H-M   'P 1'
#
loop_
_entity.id
_entity.type
_entity.pdbx_description
1 polymer ?
#
loop_
_entity_poly.entity_id
_entity_poly.type
_entity_poly.pdbx_seq_one_letter_code
_entity_poly.pdbx_strand_id
1 'polypeptide(L)'
;MALSGIVDAFLIKVKVKLDNKINFINKQKLLKDAPNLSIGDGFRFDFKKNAIEIDPKAYVQIKNDVRFREFCNIMVYKDASLILEDSVHFNRYCSINCLGNIRIGKYTIFGEGVKLYDHNHIYENVDSIIQNEPCKIGHITIGSNCWIGANVTILNNVTIGDNVVIGAGNLIFKDVPSNVLVKNRTEAIVQVRN
;
A
#
# COMPACT_ATOMS: atom_id res chain seq x y z
N MET A 1 35.74 14.23 21.38
CA MET A 1 35.63 13.34 20.21
C MET A 1 34.31 12.60 20.34
N ALA A 2 33.32 13.07 19.58
CA ALA A 2 31.95 12.58 19.55
C ALA A 2 31.78 11.54 18.42
N LEU A 3 30.62 10.87 18.42
CA LEU A 3 30.10 9.86 17.48
C LEU A 3 30.35 8.39 17.87
N SER A 4 29.60 7.91 18.87
CA SER A 4 29.15 6.51 18.92
C SER A 4 27.68 6.36 19.39
N GLY A 5 26.90 7.44 19.41
CA GLY A 5 25.60 7.52 20.11
C GLY A 5 24.33 7.65 19.27
N ILE A 6 24.28 7.17 18.01
CA ILE A 6 23.08 7.36 17.15
C ILE A 6 22.55 6.07 16.48
N VAL A 7 23.21 4.91 16.60
CA VAL A 7 22.76 3.70 15.88
C VAL A 7 21.83 2.77 16.70
N ASP A 8 21.70 2.98 18.02
CA ASP A 8 20.93 2.09 18.91
C ASP A 8 19.52 2.58 19.30
N ALA A 9 19.04 3.71 18.75
CA ALA A 9 17.79 4.35 19.21
C ALA A 9 16.55 4.13 18.34
N PHE A 10 16.60 3.36 17.23
CA PHE A 10 15.44 3.20 16.33
C PHE A 10 14.96 1.76 16.13
N LEU A 11 15.75 0.75 16.52
CA LEU A 11 15.40 -0.67 16.35
C LEU A 11 14.67 -1.30 17.56
N ILE A 12 14.25 -0.48 18.53
CA ILE A 12 13.49 -0.92 19.71
C ILE A 12 12.17 -0.16 19.77
N LYS A 13 11.15 -0.64 19.05
CA LYS A 13 9.76 -0.65 19.57
C LYS A 13 8.73 -1.48 18.78
N VAL A 14 9.12 -2.24 17.74
CA VAL A 14 8.24 -3.27 17.15
C VAL A 14 9.00 -4.59 17.04
N LYS A 15 9.60 -5.01 18.14
CA LYS A 15 9.92 -6.43 18.36
C LYS A 15 8.60 -7.13 18.73
N VAL A 16 7.75 -7.34 17.75
CA VAL A 16 6.63 -8.30 17.81
C VAL A 16 7.24 -9.71 17.76
N LYS A 17 8.06 -10.03 18.77
CA LYS A 17 8.30 -11.37 19.25
C LYS A 17 7.44 -11.48 20.51
N LEU A 18 6.16 -11.78 20.35
CA LEU A 18 5.34 -12.31 21.43
C LEU A 18 4.29 -13.23 20.81
N ASP A 19 4.45 -14.48 21.16
CA ASP A 19 3.74 -15.65 20.70
C ASP A 19 2.22 -15.55 20.89
N ASN A 20 1.49 -16.03 19.88
CA ASN A 20 0.24 -16.81 19.94
C ASN A 20 -0.94 -16.37 20.85
N LYS A 21 -0.96 -15.15 21.40
CA LYS A 21 -2.03 -14.63 22.28
C LYS A 21 -2.41 -13.16 22.01
N ILE A 22 -2.37 -12.70 20.75
CA ILE A 22 -2.95 -11.40 20.38
C ILE A 22 -4.49 -11.54 20.27
N ASN A 23 -5.13 -11.87 21.39
CA ASN A 23 -6.55 -11.72 21.59
C ASN A 23 -6.76 -10.39 22.34
N PHE A 24 -7.35 -9.41 21.63
CA PHE A 24 -8.07 -8.24 22.14
C PHE A 24 -7.33 -7.20 23.01
N ILE A 25 -6.46 -7.60 23.95
CA ILE A 25 -5.89 -6.74 25.01
C ILE A 25 -4.85 -5.74 24.48
N ASN A 26 -4.11 -6.08 23.41
CA ASN A 26 -3.05 -5.19 22.87
C ASN A 26 -3.55 -4.13 21.89
N LYS A 27 -4.81 -4.19 21.42
CA LYS A 27 -5.37 -3.19 20.49
C LYS A 27 -5.40 -1.80 21.14
N GLN A 28 -5.75 -1.72 22.43
CA GLN A 28 -5.81 -0.45 23.18
C GLN A 28 -4.44 0.18 23.46
N LYS A 29 -3.36 -0.60 23.54
CA LYS A 29 -2.01 -0.10 23.84
C LYS A 29 -1.29 0.41 22.58
N LEU A 30 -1.50 -0.25 21.43
CA LEU A 30 -1.04 0.22 20.12
C LEU A 30 -1.65 1.59 19.73
N LEU A 31 -2.93 1.81 20.04
CA LEU A 31 -3.64 3.06 19.73
C LEU A 31 -3.17 4.27 20.58
N LYS A 32 -2.58 4.03 21.76
CA LYS A 32 -2.09 5.13 22.62
C LYS A 32 -0.75 5.72 22.15
N ASP A 33 0.10 4.91 21.52
CA ASP A 33 1.40 5.33 21.00
C ASP A 33 1.33 5.77 19.51
N ALA A 34 0.18 5.61 18.86
CA ALA A 34 -0.08 6.01 17.47
C ALA A 34 -1.44 6.75 17.36
N PRO A 35 -1.52 8.03 17.77
CA PRO A 35 -2.81 8.76 17.87
C PRO A 35 -3.52 8.92 16.53
N ASN A 36 -2.78 8.79 15.42
CA ASN A 36 -3.29 8.93 14.06
C ASN A 36 -3.61 7.57 13.41
N LEU A 37 -3.54 6.46 14.15
CA LEU A 37 -3.91 5.13 13.69
C LEU A 37 -5.30 4.74 14.23
N SER A 38 -6.20 4.33 13.34
CA SER A 38 -7.48 3.72 13.72
C SER A 38 -7.70 2.41 12.96
N ILE A 39 -8.21 1.39 13.67
CA ILE A 39 -8.47 0.06 13.12
C ILE A 39 -9.87 -0.39 13.54
N GLY A 40 -10.75 -0.54 12.56
CA GLY A 40 -12.11 -1.03 12.70
C GLY A 40 -12.18 -2.51 13.08
N ASP A 41 -13.40 -3.03 13.12
CA ASP A 41 -13.64 -4.43 13.47
C ASP A 41 -13.46 -5.34 12.25
N GLY A 42 -13.10 -6.61 12.48
CA GLY A 42 -12.91 -7.57 11.39
C GLY A 42 -11.65 -7.37 10.55
N PHE A 43 -10.71 -6.51 10.97
CA PHE A 43 -9.39 -6.42 10.33
C PHE A 43 -8.64 -7.76 10.40
N ARG A 44 -8.23 -8.31 9.26
CA ARG A 44 -7.49 -9.58 9.17
C ARG A 44 -6.14 -9.37 8.49
N PHE A 45 -5.07 -9.59 9.25
CA PHE A 45 -3.70 -9.46 8.79
C PHE A 45 -2.80 -10.45 9.55
N ASP A 46 -2.16 -11.38 8.84
CA ASP A 46 -1.23 -12.34 9.45
C ASP A 46 0.17 -11.71 9.58
N PHE A 47 0.49 -11.20 10.76
CA PHE A 47 1.77 -10.56 11.06
C PHE A 47 2.99 -11.50 10.97
N LYS A 48 2.81 -12.82 10.87
CA LYS A 48 3.93 -13.76 10.64
C LYS A 48 4.27 -13.92 9.16
N LYS A 49 3.32 -13.61 8.28
CA LYS A 49 3.45 -13.81 6.82
C LYS A 49 3.41 -12.52 6.03
N ASN A 50 3.00 -11.42 6.66
CA ASN A 50 2.91 -10.09 6.06
C ASN A 50 3.83 -9.11 6.78
N ALA A 51 4.28 -8.10 6.06
CA ALA A 51 5.07 -7.00 6.59
C ALA A 51 4.24 -5.71 6.62
N ILE A 52 4.38 -4.95 7.70
CA ILE A 52 3.77 -3.63 7.84
C ILE A 52 4.70 -2.70 8.63
N GLU A 53 4.97 -1.53 8.07
CA GLU A 53 5.70 -0.44 8.70
C GLU A 53 4.88 0.85 8.57
N ILE A 54 4.68 1.54 9.69
CA ILE A 54 3.94 2.79 9.77
C ILE A 54 4.77 3.76 10.59
N ASP A 55 5.15 4.89 9.99
CA ASP A 55 5.79 5.97 10.72
C ASP A 55 4.83 6.54 11.78
N PRO A 56 5.28 6.83 13.02
CA PRO A 56 4.41 7.35 14.08
C PRO A 56 3.68 8.67 13.76
N LYS A 57 4.16 9.43 12.77
CA LYS A 57 3.54 10.69 12.32
C LYS A 57 2.58 10.50 11.14
N ALA A 58 2.50 9.29 10.57
CA ALA A 58 1.55 8.98 9.52
C ALA A 58 0.10 9.00 10.03
N TYR A 59 -0.84 9.26 9.13
CA TYR A 59 -2.27 9.11 9.35
C TYR A 59 -2.78 7.83 8.71
N VAL A 60 -3.33 6.92 9.50
CA VAL A 60 -3.80 5.62 9.02
C VAL A 60 -5.20 5.33 9.53
N GLN A 61 -6.14 5.13 8.61
CA GLN A 61 -7.46 4.62 8.92
C GLN A 61 -7.70 3.31 8.19
N ILE A 62 -7.86 2.24 8.96
CA ILE A 62 -8.34 0.95 8.49
C ILE A 62 -9.76 0.79 9.01
N LYS A 63 -10.76 0.79 8.15
CA LYS A 63 -12.17 0.64 8.53
C LYS A 63 -12.52 -0.84 8.74
N ASN A 64 -13.80 -1.19 8.66
CA ASN A 64 -14.27 -2.52 9.05
C ASN A 64 -14.04 -3.55 7.94
N ASP A 65 -13.82 -4.79 8.34
CA ASP A 65 -13.67 -5.95 7.46
C ASP A 65 -12.58 -5.81 6.38
N VAL A 66 -11.50 -5.10 6.68
CA VAL A 66 -10.34 -5.03 5.78
C VAL A 66 -9.51 -6.30 5.93
N ARG A 67 -9.14 -6.95 4.83
CA ARG A 67 -8.44 -8.24 4.86
C ARG A 67 -7.25 -8.26 3.92
N PHE A 68 -6.16 -8.84 4.40
CA PHE A 68 -4.98 -9.16 3.62
C PHE A 68 -4.71 -10.66 3.71
N ARG A 69 -4.48 -11.29 2.56
CA ARG A 69 -3.88 -12.64 2.51
C ARG A 69 -2.37 -12.56 2.76
N GLU A 70 -1.68 -13.68 2.58
CA GLU A 70 -0.27 -13.82 2.91
C GLU A 70 0.68 -13.04 1.97
N PHE A 71 1.88 -12.75 2.48
CA PHE A 71 2.99 -12.10 1.77
C PHE A 71 2.68 -10.69 1.26
N CYS A 72 1.77 -9.99 1.92
CA CYS A 72 1.52 -8.58 1.64
C CYS A 72 2.54 -7.68 2.35
N ASN A 73 2.86 -6.54 1.74
CA ASN A 73 3.74 -5.52 2.29
C ASN A 73 3.04 -4.16 2.35
N ILE A 74 3.08 -3.48 3.49
CA ILE A 74 2.46 -2.17 3.68
C ILE A 74 3.49 -1.23 4.31
N MET A 75 3.83 -0.15 3.61
CA MET A 75 4.75 0.88 4.10
C MET A 75 4.02 2.22 4.09
N VAL A 76 3.93 2.89 5.24
CA VAL A 76 3.34 4.22 5.37
C VAL A 76 4.35 5.14 6.03
N TYR A 77 4.79 6.16 5.29
CA TYR A 77 5.89 7.02 5.70
C TYR A 77 5.40 8.22 6.50
N LYS A 78 6.37 8.94 7.08
CA LYS A 78 6.15 10.17 7.83
C LYS A 78 5.29 11.15 7.04
N ASP A 79 4.30 11.74 7.70
CA ASP A 79 3.38 12.73 7.15
C ASP A 79 2.47 12.20 6.00
N ALA A 80 2.50 10.90 5.71
CA ALA A 80 1.62 10.25 4.72
C ALA A 80 0.24 9.89 5.29
N SER A 81 -0.74 9.67 4.41
CA SER A 81 -2.12 9.29 4.75
C SER A 81 -2.56 8.03 4.01
N LEU A 82 -2.88 6.96 4.75
CA LEU A 82 -3.46 5.72 4.22
C LEU A 82 -4.88 5.52 4.75
N ILE A 83 -5.86 5.47 3.86
CA ILE A 83 -7.27 5.22 4.21
C ILE A 83 -7.77 4.00 3.44
N LEU A 84 -8.12 2.94 4.19
CA LEU A 84 -8.77 1.74 3.70
C LEU A 84 -10.21 1.72 4.21
N GLU A 85 -11.17 1.92 3.32
CA GLU A 85 -12.60 1.91 3.67
C GLU A 85 -13.13 0.50 3.96
N ASP A 86 -14.42 0.39 4.29
CA ASP A 86 -15.04 -0.88 4.69
C ASP A 86 -14.93 -1.96 3.58
N SER A 87 -14.68 -3.21 4.00
CA SER A 87 -14.69 -4.39 3.12
C SER A 87 -13.68 -4.36 1.97
N VAL A 88 -12.50 -3.77 2.21
CA VAL A 88 -11.38 -3.79 1.25
C VAL A 88 -10.56 -5.06 1.41
N HIS A 89 -10.33 -5.79 0.32
CA HIS A 89 -9.65 -7.09 0.36
C HIS A 89 -8.45 -7.19 -0.58
N PHE A 90 -7.31 -7.57 -0.04
CA PHE A 90 -6.09 -7.85 -0.80
C PHE A 90 -5.79 -9.33 -0.84
N ASN A 91 -5.56 -9.85 -2.06
CA ASN A 91 -5.02 -11.19 -2.24
C ASN A 91 -3.50 -11.20 -1.93
N ARG A 92 -2.82 -12.33 -2.18
CA ARG A 92 -1.42 -12.50 -1.80
C ARG A 92 -0.48 -11.56 -2.56
N TYR A 93 0.70 -11.31 -1.99
CA TYR A 93 1.78 -10.57 -2.66
C TYR A 93 1.44 -9.12 -3.05
N CYS A 94 0.42 -8.52 -2.44
CA CYS A 94 0.09 -7.12 -2.68
C CYS A 94 1.05 -6.19 -1.92
N SER A 95 1.35 -5.03 -2.51
CA SER A 95 2.19 -4.01 -1.88
C SER A 95 1.50 -2.64 -1.89
N ILE A 96 1.50 -1.97 -0.73
CA ILE A 96 1.06 -0.58 -0.58
C ILE A 96 2.27 0.23 -0.11
N ASN A 97 2.76 1.16 -0.94
CA ASN A 97 3.85 2.07 -0.58
C ASN A 97 3.32 3.49 -0.59
N CYS A 98 3.02 4.01 0.60
CA CYS A 98 2.33 5.28 0.83
C CYS A 98 3.30 6.30 1.40
N LEU A 99 3.79 7.22 0.55
CA LEU A 99 4.64 8.35 0.95
C LEU A 99 3.87 9.67 0.96
N GLY A 100 2.76 9.73 0.24
CA GLY A 100 1.82 10.84 0.17
C GLY A 100 0.46 10.41 0.66
N ASN A 101 -0.50 10.24 -0.26
CA ASN A 101 -1.88 9.91 0.11
C ASN A 101 -2.41 8.73 -0.71
N ILE A 102 -2.81 7.65 -0.04
CA ILE A 102 -3.50 6.52 -0.67
C ILE A 102 -4.87 6.34 -0.01
N ARG A 103 -5.95 6.44 -0.80
CA ARG A 103 -7.31 6.16 -0.34
C ARG A 103 -7.97 5.10 -1.21
N ILE A 104 -8.60 4.11 -0.58
CA ILE A 104 -9.26 2.99 -1.24
C ILE A 104 -10.70 2.88 -0.75
N GLY A 105 -11.64 2.97 -1.69
CA GLY A 105 -13.09 2.94 -1.46
C GLY A 105 -13.64 1.58 -1.04
N LYS A 106 -14.90 1.57 -0.63
CA LYS A 106 -15.56 0.41 -0.02
C LYS A 106 -15.70 -0.74 -1.01
N TYR A 107 -15.70 -1.97 -0.52
CA TYR A 107 -15.95 -3.18 -1.33
C TYR A 107 -14.94 -3.40 -2.48
N THR A 108 -13.82 -2.69 -2.49
CA THR A 108 -12.80 -2.83 -3.53
C THR A 108 -11.90 -4.01 -3.24
N ILE A 109 -11.66 -4.84 -4.25
CA ILE A 109 -10.87 -6.07 -4.16
C ILE A 109 -9.64 -6.02 -5.07
N PHE A 110 -8.54 -6.55 -4.57
CA PHE A 110 -7.25 -6.59 -5.26
C PHE A 110 -6.82 -8.04 -5.51
N GLY A 111 -6.52 -8.34 -6.77
CA GLY A 111 -5.93 -9.59 -7.21
C GLY A 111 -4.52 -9.78 -6.64
N GLU A 112 -3.95 -10.94 -6.92
CA GLU A 112 -2.60 -11.28 -6.44
C GLU A 112 -1.54 -10.35 -7.06
N GLY A 113 -0.56 -9.92 -6.27
CA GLY A 113 0.61 -9.20 -6.80
C GLY A 113 0.38 -7.73 -7.16
N VAL A 114 -0.74 -7.12 -6.75
CA VAL A 114 -1.04 -5.70 -7.04
C VAL A 114 -0.10 -4.78 -6.26
N LYS A 115 0.41 -3.74 -6.91
CA LYS A 115 1.33 -2.77 -6.29
C LYS A 115 0.84 -1.34 -6.44
N LEU A 116 0.88 -0.58 -5.34
CA LEU A 116 0.51 0.82 -5.28
C LEU A 116 1.75 1.66 -4.91
N TYR A 117 2.05 2.66 -5.73
CA TYR A 117 3.15 3.60 -5.53
C TYR A 117 2.67 5.04 -5.78
N ASP A 118 2.40 5.80 -4.71
CA ASP A 118 1.94 7.19 -4.80
C ASP A 118 3.06 8.21 -5.01
N HIS A 119 4.28 7.75 -5.28
CA HIS A 119 5.48 8.55 -5.42
C HIS A 119 6.39 8.00 -6.53
N ASN A 120 7.39 8.78 -6.92
CA ASN A 120 8.47 8.36 -7.80
C ASN A 120 9.79 9.04 -7.40
N HIS A 121 10.93 8.45 -7.73
CA HIS A 121 12.22 9.13 -7.55
C HIS A 121 12.33 10.31 -8.51
N ILE A 122 13.00 11.38 -8.08
CA ILE A 122 13.48 12.43 -8.99
C ILE A 122 14.72 11.89 -9.70
N TYR A 123 14.75 12.02 -11.02
CA TYR A 123 15.82 11.45 -11.87
C TYR A 123 16.25 12.38 -13.01
N GLU A 124 15.69 13.59 -13.08
CA GLU A 124 15.91 14.54 -14.16
C GLU A 124 17.34 15.14 -14.13
N ASN A 125 17.99 15.20 -12.97
CA ASN A 125 19.37 15.67 -12.84
C ASN A 125 20.36 14.51 -13.03
N VAL A 126 20.98 14.45 -14.21
CA VAL A 126 21.93 13.38 -14.57
C VAL A 126 23.25 13.41 -13.78
N ASP A 127 23.59 14.53 -13.14
CA ASP A 127 24.78 14.66 -12.30
C ASP A 127 24.53 14.21 -10.85
N SER A 128 23.27 13.92 -10.50
CA SER A 128 22.87 13.44 -9.18
C SER A 128 22.82 11.92 -9.08
N ILE A 129 23.07 11.40 -7.88
CA ILE A 129 22.78 9.99 -7.57
C ILE A 129 21.29 9.92 -7.20
N ILE A 130 20.48 9.25 -8.02
CA ILE A 130 19.02 9.12 -7.86
C ILE A 130 18.61 8.68 -6.45
N GLN A 131 19.39 7.80 -5.80
CA GLN A 131 19.11 7.34 -4.43
C GLN A 131 19.13 8.47 -3.38
N ASN A 132 19.90 9.53 -3.62
CA ASN A 132 20.04 10.66 -2.71
C ASN A 132 19.00 11.76 -3.00
N GLU A 133 18.33 11.69 -4.14
CA GLU A 133 17.29 12.63 -4.52
C GLU A 133 15.98 12.30 -3.78
N PRO A 134 15.22 13.31 -3.33
CA PRO A 134 13.93 13.08 -2.73
C PRO A 134 12.95 12.50 -3.75
N CYS A 135 11.88 11.87 -3.25
CA CYS A 135 10.80 11.42 -4.11
C CYS A 135 9.85 12.57 -4.46
N LYS A 136 9.31 12.55 -5.68
CA LYS A 136 8.11 13.30 -6.05
C LYS A 136 6.89 12.60 -5.48
N ILE A 137 6.36 13.15 -4.38
CA ILE A 137 5.21 12.61 -3.65
C ILE A 137 3.90 13.06 -4.30
N GLY A 138 2.93 12.16 -4.40
CA GLY A 138 1.62 12.39 -4.99
C GLY A 138 0.50 11.68 -4.25
N HIS A 139 -0.48 11.21 -5.00
CA HIS A 139 -1.64 10.50 -4.46
C HIS A 139 -2.06 9.30 -5.31
N ILE A 140 -2.78 8.36 -4.68
CA ILE A 140 -3.61 7.35 -5.36
C ILE A 140 -4.99 7.37 -4.70
N THR A 141 -6.04 7.58 -5.49
CA THR A 141 -7.43 7.43 -5.04
C THR A 141 -8.09 6.33 -5.84
N ILE A 142 -8.68 5.35 -5.17
CA ILE A 142 -9.48 4.29 -5.78
C ILE A 142 -10.89 4.36 -5.23
N GLY A 143 -11.88 4.40 -6.12
CA GLY A 143 -13.30 4.39 -5.78
C GLY A 143 -13.78 3.09 -5.13
N SER A 144 -15.08 3.03 -4.94
CA SER A 144 -15.77 1.89 -4.33
C SER A 144 -16.17 0.86 -5.39
N ASN A 145 -16.32 -0.39 -4.95
CA ASN A 145 -16.77 -1.52 -5.77
C ASN A 145 -15.88 -1.75 -7.00
N CYS A 146 -14.57 -1.56 -6.85
CA CYS A 146 -13.61 -1.81 -7.91
C CYS A 146 -13.01 -3.22 -7.80
N TRP A 147 -12.66 -3.79 -8.94
CA TRP A 147 -11.84 -5.01 -9.01
C TRP A 147 -10.53 -4.70 -9.72
N ILE A 148 -9.44 -4.72 -8.97
CA ILE A 148 -8.09 -4.55 -9.49
C ILE A 148 -7.51 -5.94 -9.75
N GLY A 149 -7.33 -6.30 -11.02
CA GLY A 149 -6.85 -7.62 -11.44
C GLY A 149 -5.43 -7.94 -10.96
N ALA A 150 -5.05 -9.22 -11.08
CA ALA A 150 -3.73 -9.68 -10.63
C ALA A 150 -2.58 -8.96 -11.37
N ASN A 151 -1.47 -8.72 -10.66
CA ASN A 151 -0.25 -8.09 -11.17
C ASN A 151 -0.47 -6.71 -11.83
N VAL A 152 -1.49 -5.97 -11.38
CA VAL A 152 -1.66 -4.55 -11.75
C VAL A 152 -0.71 -3.69 -10.92
N THR A 153 -0.13 -2.67 -11.56
CA THR A 153 0.64 -1.62 -10.87
C THR A 153 -0.08 -0.29 -11.05
N ILE A 154 -0.30 0.43 -9.96
CA ILE A 154 -0.92 1.77 -9.95
C ILE A 154 0.15 2.77 -9.49
N LEU A 155 0.41 3.77 -10.33
CA LEU A 155 1.44 4.79 -10.11
C LEU A 155 0.86 6.08 -9.53
N ASN A 156 1.76 7.01 -9.25
CA ASN A 156 1.48 8.27 -8.58
C ASN A 156 0.56 9.18 -9.39
N ASN A 157 -0.23 9.98 -8.67
CA ASN A 157 -1.20 10.94 -9.20
C ASN A 157 -2.27 10.30 -10.10
N VAL A 158 -2.86 9.22 -9.60
CA VAL A 158 -3.95 8.50 -10.27
C VAL A 158 -5.20 8.50 -9.41
N THR A 159 -6.32 8.85 -10.01
CA THR A 159 -7.68 8.64 -9.50
C THR A 159 -8.42 7.61 -10.35
N ILE A 160 -8.84 6.52 -9.73
CA ILE A 160 -9.74 5.51 -10.28
C ILE A 160 -11.13 5.74 -9.68
N GLY A 161 -12.14 5.91 -10.53
CA GLY A 161 -13.54 6.09 -10.13
C GLY A 161 -14.18 4.84 -9.52
N ASP A 162 -15.48 4.89 -9.29
CA ASP A 162 -16.27 3.79 -8.73
C ASP A 162 -16.62 2.74 -9.80
N ASN A 163 -16.89 1.50 -9.38
CA ASN A 163 -17.32 0.40 -10.25
C ASN A 163 -16.35 0.11 -11.41
N VAL A 164 -15.05 0.30 -11.19
CA VAL A 164 -14.02 0.06 -12.20
C VAL A 164 -13.48 -1.36 -12.09
N VAL A 165 -13.37 -2.04 -13.23
CA VAL A 165 -12.62 -3.30 -13.33
C VAL A 165 -11.33 -3.03 -14.10
N ILE A 166 -10.19 -3.40 -13.51
CA ILE A 166 -8.89 -3.34 -14.18
C ILE A 166 -8.44 -4.77 -14.42
N GLY A 167 -8.28 -5.15 -15.69
CA GLY A 167 -7.79 -6.46 -16.07
C GLY A 167 -6.38 -6.73 -15.54
N ALA A 168 -6.02 -8.00 -15.42
CA ALA A 168 -4.70 -8.39 -14.95
C ALA A 168 -3.55 -7.81 -15.80
N GLY A 169 -2.42 -7.52 -15.15
CA GLY A 169 -1.18 -7.10 -15.81
C GLY A 169 -1.22 -5.69 -16.43
N ASN A 170 -2.15 -4.82 -16.03
CA ASN A 170 -2.15 -3.42 -16.49
C ASN A 170 -1.20 -2.54 -15.65
N LEU A 171 -0.63 -1.53 -16.29
CA LEU A 171 0.01 -0.39 -15.65
C LEU A 171 -0.92 0.81 -15.71
N ILE A 172 -1.30 1.34 -14.56
CA ILE A 172 -2.19 2.51 -14.45
C ILE A 172 -1.39 3.72 -14.01
N PHE A 173 -1.28 4.69 -14.91
CA PHE A 173 -0.51 5.92 -14.74
C PHE A 173 -1.31 7.18 -15.14
N LYS A 174 -2.61 7.00 -15.38
CA LYS A 174 -3.58 8.06 -15.67
C LYS A 174 -4.90 7.71 -14.98
N ASP A 175 -5.70 8.74 -14.76
CA ASP A 175 -7.04 8.59 -14.18
C ASP A 175 -7.92 7.64 -14.99
N VAL A 176 -8.78 6.92 -14.29
CA VAL A 176 -9.75 5.99 -14.86
C VAL A 176 -11.14 6.42 -14.40
N PRO A 177 -12.07 6.78 -15.30
CA PRO A 177 -13.42 7.20 -14.93
C PRO A 177 -14.23 6.03 -14.36
N SER A 178 -15.30 6.34 -13.62
CA SER A 178 -16.20 5.34 -13.05
C SER A 178 -16.90 4.49 -14.13
N ASN A 179 -17.35 3.29 -13.76
CA ASN A 179 -18.17 2.37 -14.56
C ASN A 179 -17.50 1.89 -15.87
N VAL A 180 -16.18 1.71 -15.87
CA VAL A 180 -15.43 1.21 -17.03
C VAL A 180 -14.66 -0.07 -16.72
N LEU A 181 -14.34 -0.78 -17.79
CA LEU A 181 -13.44 -1.94 -17.78
C LEU A 181 -12.16 -1.58 -18.54
N VAL A 182 -11.03 -1.56 -17.86
CA VAL A 182 -9.70 -1.41 -18.45
C VAL A 182 -9.17 -2.79 -18.79
N LYS A 183 -8.95 -3.07 -20.07
CA LYS A 183 -8.33 -4.32 -20.54
C LYS A 183 -6.91 -4.07 -21.00
N ASN A 184 -6.02 -5.01 -20.72
CA ASN A 184 -4.73 -5.03 -21.36
C ASN A 184 -4.91 -5.55 -22.79
N ARG A 185 -4.54 -4.76 -23.80
CA ARG A 185 -4.50 -5.18 -25.20
C ARG A 185 -3.06 -5.51 -25.58
N THR A 186 -2.60 -6.69 -25.19
CA THR A 186 -1.36 -7.26 -25.72
C THR A 186 -1.73 -8.28 -26.78
N GLU A 187 -1.39 -8.01 -28.04
CA GLU A 187 -1.41 -9.03 -29.09
C GLU A 187 -0.12 -9.83 -28.97
N ALA A 188 -0.22 -11.16 -28.85
CA ALA A 188 0.96 -12.01 -28.82
C ALA A 188 1.69 -11.89 -30.17
N ILE A 189 2.95 -11.46 -30.15
CA ILE A 189 3.81 -11.48 -31.34
C ILE A 189 4.29 -12.92 -31.51
N VAL A 190 3.76 -13.61 -32.53
CA VAL A 190 4.15 -14.98 -32.87
C VAL A 190 5.15 -14.95 -34.02
N GLN A 191 6.33 -15.53 -33.81
CA GLN A 191 7.36 -15.67 -34.85
C GLN A 191 7.85 -17.11 -34.88
N VAL A 192 8.15 -17.61 -36.08
CA VAL A 192 8.77 -18.92 -36.25
C VAL A 192 10.21 -18.84 -35.73
N ARG A 193 10.56 -19.74 -34.80
CA ARG A 193 11.92 -19.90 -34.29
C ARG A 193 12.70 -20.73 -35.31
N ASN A 194 13.54 -20.08 -36.11
CA ASN A 194 14.54 -20.72 -36.97
C ASN A 194 15.90 -20.72 -36.27
#